data_AF-L8WT35-F1
#
_entry.id   AF-L8WT35-F1
#
_cell.length_a   1.000
_cell.length_b   1.000
_cell.length_c   1.000
_cell.angle_alpha   90.00
_cell.angle_beta   90.00
_cell.angle_gamma   90.00
#
_symmetry.space_group_name_H-M   'P 1'
#
loop_
_entity.id
_entity.type
_entity.pdbx_description
1 polymer ?
#
loop_
_entity_poly.entity_id
_entity_poly.type
_entity_poly.pdbx_seq_one_letter_code
_entity_poly.pdbx_strand_id
1 'polypeptide(L)' 'MATKRDEDPGVGSFYNNKSTIIQEARVFNESPISPRKCRALLTRVVYLLYLGDSFGTQEATNLFFGTTKLFQNKDVSL' A
#
# COMPACT_ATOMS: atom_id res chain seq x y z
N MET A 1 24.48 16.14 -11.65
CA MET A 1 23.13 15.57 -11.56
C MET A 1 23.26 14.07 -11.43
N ALA A 2 23.17 13.52 -10.22
CA ALA A 2 23.14 12.08 -10.03
C ALA A 2 21.66 11.67 -10.03
N THR A 3 21.18 11.18 -11.17
CA THR A 3 19.90 10.48 -11.26
C THR A 3 20.03 9.26 -10.36
N LYS A 4 19.49 9.37 -9.13
CA LYS A 4 19.31 8.22 -8.24
C LYS A 4 18.49 7.22 -9.05
N ARG A 5 19.15 6.14 -9.47
CA ARG A 5 18.52 5.01 -10.14
C ARG A 5 17.40 4.55 -9.22
N ASP A 6 16.18 4.75 -9.69
CA ASP A 6 14.99 4.16 -9.11
C ASP A 6 15.17 2.66 -9.34
N GLU A 7 15.64 1.95 -8.32
CA GLU A 7 15.66 0.50 -8.31
C GLU A 7 14.20 0.06 -8.34
N ASP A 8 13.69 -0.19 -9.54
CA ASP A 8 12.39 -0.80 -9.76
C ASP A 8 12.38 -2.10 -8.96
N PRO A 9 11.58 -2.21 -7.88
CA PRO A 9 11.56 -3.41 -7.08
C PRO A 9 11.01 -4.50 -7.99
N GLY A 10 11.85 -5.44 -8.43
CA GLY A 10 11.38 -6.56 -9.24
C GLY A 10 10.18 -7.25 -8.59
N VAL A 11 9.34 -7.95 -9.37
CA VAL A 11 8.07 -8.54 -8.92
C VAL A 11 8.15 -9.30 -7.58
N GLY A 12 9.29 -9.93 -7.28
CA GLY A 12 9.56 -10.60 -6.00
C GLY A 12 9.60 -9.66 -4.78
N SER A 13 9.96 -8.40 -4.93
CA SER A 13 9.99 -7.41 -3.84
C SER A 13 8.59 -6.95 -3.40
N PHE A 14 7.57 -7.15 -4.25
CA PHE A 14 6.18 -6.88 -3.88
C PHE A 14 5.54 -8.08 -3.18
N TYR A 15 6.13 -9.28 -3.27
CA TYR A 15 5.59 -10.47 -2.63
C TYR A 15 5.77 -10.39 -1.11
N ASN A 16 4.68 -10.11 -0.41
CA ASN A 16 4.57 -10.20 1.04
C ASN A 16 3.36 -11.06 1.36
N ASN A 17 3.46 -11.89 2.40
CA ASN A 17 2.31 -12.65 2.87
C ASN A 17 1.19 -11.69 3.32
N LYS A 18 -0.06 -12.07 3.06
CA LYS A 18 -1.27 -11.29 3.38
C LYS A 18 -1.25 -10.67 4.79
N SER A 19 -0.82 -11.43 5.80
CA SER A 19 -0.73 -10.97 7.19
C SER A 19 0.16 -9.74 7.36
N THR A 20 1.31 -9.69 6.68
CA THR A 20 2.23 -8.54 6.71
C THR A 20 1.58 -7.29 6.13
N ILE A 21 0.89 -7.42 4.99
CA ILE A 21 0.19 -6.30 4.34
C ILE A 21 -0.92 -5.75 5.25
N ILE A 22 -1.69 -6.61 5.91
CA ILE A 22 -2.74 -6.19 6.85
C ILE A 22 -2.15 -5.48 8.07
N GLN A 23 -1.01 -5.93 8.59
CA GLN A 23 -0.33 -5.24 9.69
C GLN A 23 0.21 -3.86 9.27
N GLU A 24 0.77 -3.75 8.07
CA GLU A 24 1.30 -2.50 7.53
C GLU A 24 0.21 -1.49 7.15
N ALA A 25 -1.03 -1.92 6.92
CA ALA A 25 -2.18 -1.05 6.58
C ALA A 25 -2.45 0.07 7.60
N ARG A 26 -1.91 -0.05 8.82
CA ARG A 26 -1.91 1.04 9.80
C ARG A 26 -1.28 2.34 9.27
N VAL A 27 -0.38 2.26 8.28
CA VAL A 27 0.27 3.43 7.67
C VAL A 27 -0.73 4.42 7.06
N PHE A 28 -1.90 3.94 6.63
CA PHE A 28 -2.98 4.80 6.11
C PHE A 28 -3.59 5.72 7.18
N ASN A 29 -3.33 5.44 8.45
CA ASN A 29 -3.84 6.20 9.60
C ASN A 29 -2.74 7.00 10.32
N GLU A 30 -1.49 6.97 9.83
CA GLU A 30 -0.40 7.76 10.41
C GLU A 30 -0.63 9.26 10.18
N SER A 31 -0.18 10.10 11.12
CA SER A 31 -0.17 11.56 10.95
C SER A 31 1.23 12.09 11.35
N PRO A 32 2.01 12.64 10.42
CA PRO A 32 1.69 12.86 9.00
C PRO A 32 1.71 11.57 8.17
N ILE A 33 0.84 11.49 7.17
CA ILE A 33 0.82 10.36 6.21
C ILE A 33 2.12 10.36 5.40
N SER A 34 2.64 9.17 5.09
CA SER A 34 3.77 8.99 4.17
C SER A 34 3.29 8.51 2.80
N PRO A 35 3.24 9.39 1.77
CA PRO A 35 2.75 9.04 0.44
C PRO A 35 3.50 7.85 -0.18
N ARG A 36 4.83 7.83 -0.04
CA ARG A 36 5.69 6.75 -0.57
C ARG A 36 5.34 5.39 0.02
N LYS A 37 5.15 5.30 1.34
CA LYS A 37 4.79 4.03 2.01
C LYS A 37 3.38 3.58 1.63
N CYS A 38 2.45 4.54 1.53
CA CYS A 38 1.07 4.25 1.16
C CYS A 38 0.98 3.69 -0.27
N ARG A 39 1.65 4.31 -1.25
CA ARG A 39 1.75 3.77 -2.62
C ARG A 39 2.33 2.36 -2.64
N ALA A 40 3.47 2.15 -1.99
CA ALA A 40 4.11 0.84 -1.93
C ALA A 40 3.20 -0.23 -1.30
N LEU A 41 2.40 0.13 -0.30
CA LEU A 41 1.43 -0.80 0.30
C LEU A 41 0.24 -1.08 -0.63
N LEU A 42 -0.31 -0.05 -1.28
CA LEU A 42 -1.41 -0.21 -2.25
C LEU A 42 -1.02 -1.12 -3.41
N THR A 43 0.19 -0.97 -3.96
CA THR A 43 0.71 -1.88 -5.00
C THR A 43 0.70 -3.34 -4.54
N ARG A 44 1.11 -3.58 -3.29
CA ARG A 44 1.13 -4.94 -2.71
C ARG A 44 -0.28 -5.49 -2.48
N VAL A 45 -1.24 -4.66 -2.05
CA VAL A 45 -2.65 -5.04 -1.92
C VAL A 45 -3.23 -5.45 -3.28
N VAL A 46 -3.01 -4.63 -4.32
CA VAL A 46 -3.46 -4.92 -5.69
C VAL A 46 -2.78 -6.18 -6.23
N TYR A 47 -1.50 -6.39 -5.93
CA TYR A 47 -0.77 -7.58 -6.35
C TYR A 47 -1.34 -8.87 -5.74
N LEU A 48 -1.71 -8.86 -4.44
CA LEU A 48 -2.42 -10.00 -3.84
C LEU A 48 -3.75 -10.29 -4.53
N LEU A 49 -4.56 -9.24 -4.80
CA LEU A 49 -5.81 -9.41 -5.53
C LEU A 49 -5.59 -9.99 -6.93
N TYR A 50 -4.54 -9.56 -7.63
CA TYR A 50 -4.16 -10.08 -8.94
C TYR A 50 -3.78 -11.57 -8.90
N LEU A 51 -3.10 -12.02 -7.84
CA LEU A 51 -2.78 -13.43 -7.63
C LEU A 51 -3.98 -14.30 -7.22
N GLY A 52 -5.15 -13.69 -6.98
CA GLY A 52 -6.38 -14.39 -6.57
C GLY A 52 -6.56 -14.48 -5.05
N ASP A 53 -5.72 -13.82 -4.25
CA ASP A 53 -5.93 -13.74 -2.81
C ASP A 53 -7.19 -12.94 -2.49
N SER A 54 -7.89 -13.36 -1.43
CA SER A 54 -9.10 -12.70 -0.94
C SER A 54 -8.90 -12.16 0.47
N PHE A 55 -9.46 -10.98 0.73
CA PHE A 55 -9.51 -10.37 2.06
C PHE A 55 -10.82 -10.71 2.75
N GLY A 56 -10.77 -11.08 4.02
CA GLY A 56 -11.97 -11.26 4.83
C GLY A 56 -12.68 -9.91 5.04
N THR A 57 -13.96 -9.94 5.39
CA THR A 57 -14.80 -8.73 5.49
C THR A 57 -14.18 -7.63 6.35
N GLN A 58 -13.60 -7.98 7.51
CA GLN A 58 -12.98 -7.01 8.41
C GLN A 58 -11.69 -6.40 7.82
N GLU A 59 -10.86 -7.23 7.19
CA GLU A 59 -9.62 -6.80 6.54
C GLU A 59 -9.92 -5.86 5.37
N ALA A 60 -10.87 -6.25 4.52
CA ALA A 60 -11.32 -5.47 3.38
C ALA A 60 -11.91 -4.13 3.83
N THR A 61 -12.73 -4.12 4.87
CA THR A 61 -13.31 -2.90 5.44
C THR A 61 -12.22 -1.96 5.96
N ASN A 62 -11.23 -2.49 6.67
CA ASN A 62 -10.12 -1.68 7.20
C ASN A 62 -9.25 -1.11 6.07
N LEU A 63 -8.93 -1.91 5.04
CA LEU A 63 -8.20 -1.47 3.86
C LEU A 63 -8.98 -0.40 3.09
N PHE A 64 -10.29 -0.58 2.90
CA PHE A 64 -11.16 0.37 2.21
C PHE A 64 -11.18 1.73 2.93
N PHE A 65 -11.51 1.75 4.23
CA PHE A 65 -11.55 3.02 4.98
C PHE A 65 -10.16 3.63 5.19
N GLY A 66 -9.10 2.83 5.27
CA GLY A 66 -7.73 3.36 5.26
C GLY A 66 -7.41 4.04 3.94
N THR A 67 -7.73 3.39 2.82
CA THR A 67 -7.48 3.93 1.48
C THR A 67 -8.29 5.21 1.23
N THR A 68 -9.55 5.28 1.67
CA THR A 68 -10.37 6.51 1.49
C THR A 68 -9.81 7.72 2.25
N LYS A 69 -9.11 7.52 3.37
CA LYS A 69 -8.41 8.61 4.08
C LYS A 69 -7.26 9.20 3.27
N LEU A 70 -6.65 8.43 2.37
CA LEU A 70 -5.53 8.92 1.56
C LEU A 70 -5.96 10.07 0.65
N PHE A 71 -7.21 10.07 0.18
CA PHE A 71 -7.79 11.15 -0.64
C PHE A 71 -7.89 12.50 0.08
N GLN A 72 -7.70 12.54 1.40
CA GLN A 72 -7.62 13.80 2.16
C GLN A 72 -6.22 14.44 2.05
N ASN A 73 -5.20 13.73 1.56
CA ASN A 73 -3.89 14.31 1.34
C ASN A 73 -3.89 15.25 0.14
N LYS A 74 -3.11 16.33 0.25
CA LYS A 74 -2.92 17.32 -0.83
C LYS A 74 -1.88 16.90 -1.87
N ASP A 75 -1.17 15.79 -1.65
CA ASP A 75 -0.19 15.27 -2.59
C ASP A 75 -0.92 14.58 -3.74
N VAL A 76 -0.85 15.17 -4.95
CA VAL A 76 -1.51 14.66 -6.17
C VAL A 76 -0.95 13.31 -6.60
N SER A 77 0.25 12.95 -6.15
CA SER A 77 0.85 11.63 -6.42
C SER A 77 0.28 10.51 -5.54
N LEU A 78 -0.67 10.81 -4.66
CA LEU A 78 -1.41 9.86 -3.83
C LEU A 78 -2.87 9.80 -4.26
#